data_AF-A0A7C2PE42-F1
#
_entry.id   AF-A0A7C2PE42-F1
#
_cell.length_a   1.000
_cell.length_b   1.000
_cell.length_c   1.000
_cell.angle_alpha   90.00
_cell.angle_beta   90.00
_cell.angle_gamma   90.00
#
_symmetry.space_group_name_H-M   'P 1'
#
loop_
_entity.id
_entity.type
_entity.pdbx_description
1 polymer ?
#
loop_
_entity_poly.entity_id
_entity_poly.type
_entity_poly.pdbx_seq_one_letter_code
_entity_poly.pdbx_strand_id
1 'polypeptide(L)'
;MKMTKVIVSATLLAIVFNLNLFSKKGIHYFKPAKKLHLTLGILVKNKPKGLLNPSEYVLEDGYLYKGADYRVNGTNIVLTDKKNINNLAGKVVIIYYDIKKDLNKILEKKGKAPKDYGEQESMMQMREDWVSKETGFHIGHSTRKRLKTINYFKVIKIAHYPGFSTHEKKDSYQVNFTNYFNGSITGLEITAHYEGGTGKPSSKHVSVKKLKRLAKGGKMSVSINKLLNPGTKIKRKRAYRLNSVIISGKATYRDHFHFDVPIWLFVKRK
;
A
#
# COMPACT_ATOMS: atom_id res chain seq x y z
N MET A 1 2.87 -27.92 -82.87
CA MET A 1 2.04 -26.89 -82.20
C MET A 1 2.74 -26.47 -80.91
N LYS A 2 3.10 -25.18 -80.81
CA LYS A 2 3.41 -24.36 -79.60
C LYS A 2 4.39 -24.95 -78.56
N MET A 3 5.60 -24.38 -78.46
CA MET A 3 6.05 -23.51 -77.34
C MET A 3 5.71 -24.08 -75.94
N THR A 4 6.62 -24.26 -74.99
CA THR A 4 7.45 -23.17 -74.43
C THR A 4 8.56 -23.74 -73.52
N LYS A 5 9.66 -22.99 -73.53
CA LYS A 5 10.94 -23.09 -72.85
C LYS A 5 10.90 -23.20 -71.31
N VAL A 6 11.89 -23.92 -70.77
CA VAL A 6 12.89 -23.53 -69.76
C VAL A 6 12.43 -22.57 -68.65
N ILE A 7 12.58 -22.99 -67.38
CA ILE A 7 13.39 -22.34 -66.32
C ILE A 7 13.52 -23.34 -65.16
N VAL A 8 14.62 -24.11 -65.19
CA VAL A 8 15.28 -24.60 -63.99
C VAL A 8 16.34 -23.55 -63.66
N SER A 9 16.59 -23.30 -62.37
CA SER A 9 17.66 -22.44 -61.85
C SER A 9 17.30 -20.96 -61.63
N ALA A 10 16.64 -20.66 -60.50
CA ALA A 10 16.70 -19.34 -59.83
C ALA A 10 16.07 -19.31 -58.42
N THR A 11 15.28 -20.30 -58.00
CA THR A 11 14.45 -20.18 -56.78
C THR A 11 15.04 -20.81 -55.51
N LEU A 12 16.13 -21.58 -55.58
CA LEU A 12 16.72 -22.17 -54.36
C LEU A 12 17.88 -21.36 -53.74
N LEU A 13 18.46 -20.38 -54.46
CA LEU A 13 19.53 -19.53 -53.90
C LEU A 13 18.99 -18.25 -53.23
N ALA A 14 17.76 -17.84 -53.51
CA ALA A 14 17.14 -16.66 -52.92
C ALA A 14 16.54 -16.90 -51.50
N ILE A 15 16.42 -18.17 -51.08
CA ILE A 15 15.91 -18.51 -49.74
C ILE A 15 17.07 -18.61 -48.72
N VAL A 16 18.30 -18.86 -49.16
CA VAL A 16 19.48 -18.89 -48.26
C VAL A 16 20.08 -17.49 -48.05
N PHE A 17 19.85 -16.54 -48.96
CA PHE A 17 20.34 -15.16 -48.82
C PHE A 17 19.36 -14.17 -48.15
N ASN A 18 18.12 -14.59 -47.85
CA ASN A 18 17.18 -13.79 -47.05
C ASN A 18 17.29 -14.01 -45.53
N LEU A 19 18.20 -14.88 -45.08
CA LEU A 19 18.47 -15.10 -43.66
C LEU A 19 19.59 -14.20 -43.10
N ASN A 20 20.25 -13.39 -43.92
CA ASN A 20 21.38 -12.55 -43.49
C ASN A 20 21.26 -11.05 -43.82
N LEU A 21 20.07 -10.57 -44.20
CA LEU A 21 19.84 -9.15 -44.55
C LEU A 21 18.92 -8.38 -43.58
N PHE A 22 18.68 -8.91 -42.38
CA PHE A 22 18.38 -8.07 -41.21
C PHE A 22 19.64 -7.82 -40.38
N SER A 23 20.54 -7.09 -41.04
CA SER A 23 21.62 -6.34 -40.45
C SER A 23 21.13 -5.51 -39.26
N LYS A 24 21.72 -5.78 -38.09
CA LYS A 24 22.32 -4.79 -37.18
C LYS A 24 21.73 -3.37 -37.19
N LYS A 25 20.43 -3.24 -36.98
CA LYS A 25 19.81 -2.02 -36.45
C LYS A 25 19.09 -2.37 -35.16
N GLY A 26 19.82 -2.15 -34.07
CA GLY A 26 19.33 -2.10 -32.69
C GLY A 26 18.08 -2.92 -32.42
N ILE A 27 18.26 -4.19 -32.09
CA ILE A 27 17.43 -4.77 -31.02
C ILE A 27 17.81 -3.94 -29.80
N HIS A 28 17.16 -2.78 -29.66
CA HIS A 28 16.87 -2.26 -28.36
C HIS A 28 16.08 -3.38 -27.73
N TYR A 29 16.78 -4.23 -26.96
CA TYR A 29 16.16 -4.85 -25.81
C TYR A 29 15.47 -3.67 -25.13
N PHE A 30 14.15 -3.60 -25.31
CA PHE A 30 13.32 -2.77 -24.47
C PHE A 30 13.76 -3.17 -23.07
N LYS A 31 14.56 -2.31 -22.43
CA LYS A 31 14.88 -2.43 -21.01
C LYS A 31 13.54 -2.78 -20.39
N PRO A 32 13.39 -3.92 -19.68
CA PRO A 32 12.11 -4.30 -19.13
C PRO A 32 11.58 -3.06 -18.40
N ALA A 33 10.45 -2.54 -18.91
CA ALA A 33 9.84 -1.32 -18.42
C ALA A 33 9.85 -1.39 -16.89
N LYS A 34 10.25 -0.28 -16.24
CA LYS A 34 10.37 -0.15 -14.77
C LYS A 34 9.37 -1.07 -14.08
N LYS A 35 9.88 -2.01 -13.27
CA LYS A 35 9.08 -3.00 -12.54
C LYS A 35 7.97 -2.28 -11.77
N LEU A 36 6.76 -2.32 -12.32
CA LEU A 36 5.59 -1.70 -11.71
C LEU A 36 5.11 -2.61 -10.58
N HIS A 37 4.99 -2.06 -9.37
CA HIS A 37 4.45 -2.77 -8.22
C HIS A 37 2.96 -2.52 -8.08
N LEU A 38 2.23 -3.51 -7.54
CA LEU A 38 0.81 -3.40 -7.19
C LEU A 38 0.62 -3.73 -5.71
N THR A 39 -0.15 -2.90 -5.00
CA THR A 39 -0.64 -3.24 -3.65
C THR A 39 -2.09 -2.76 -3.45
N LEU A 40 -2.75 -3.38 -2.48
CA LEU A 40 -3.97 -2.87 -1.86
C LEU A 40 -3.63 -2.19 -0.55
N GLY A 41 -4.43 -1.19 -0.17
CA GLY A 41 -4.42 -0.63 1.17
C GLY A 41 -5.40 0.51 1.32
N ILE A 42 -5.56 1.05 2.53
CA ILE A 42 -6.43 2.21 2.74
C ILE A 42 -5.66 3.47 2.38
N LEU A 43 -6.29 4.33 1.59
CA LEU A 43 -5.77 5.67 1.34
C LEU A 43 -6.03 6.54 2.57
N VAL A 44 -4.97 6.92 3.27
CA VAL A 44 -5.05 7.79 4.44
C VAL A 44 -4.51 9.16 4.09
N LYS A 45 -5.26 10.21 4.44
CA LYS A 45 -4.78 11.59 4.33
C LYS A 45 -3.81 11.88 5.48
N ASN A 46 -2.60 12.31 5.14
CA ASN A 46 -1.62 12.75 6.12
C ASN A 46 -2.08 14.08 6.74
N LYS A 47 -1.69 14.32 7.99
CA LYS A 47 -2.03 15.54 8.71
C LYS A 47 -0.76 16.23 9.19
N PRO A 48 -0.78 17.57 9.35
CA PRO A 48 0.29 18.29 10.03
C PRO A 48 0.49 17.70 11.42
N LYS A 49 1.74 17.60 11.87
CA LYS A 49 2.11 17.04 13.18
C LYS A 49 1.54 15.62 13.43
N GLY A 50 1.29 14.88 12.36
CA GLY A 50 0.86 13.49 12.44
C GLY A 50 1.97 12.60 13.02
N LEU A 51 1.60 11.74 13.97
CA LEU A 51 2.53 10.81 14.61
C LEU A 51 3.19 9.85 13.61
N LEU A 52 2.38 9.34 12.68
CA LEU A 52 2.81 8.52 11.55
C LEU A 52 2.68 9.33 10.26
N ASN A 53 3.77 9.41 9.49
CA ASN A 53 3.86 10.10 8.20
C ASN A 53 3.15 11.48 8.19
N PRO A 54 3.72 12.51 8.85
CA PRO A 54 3.13 13.84 8.83
C PRO A 54 3.12 14.42 7.41
N SER A 55 2.19 15.34 7.14
CA SER A 55 2.12 16.02 5.84
C SER A 55 3.14 17.15 5.70
N GLU A 56 3.84 17.52 6.77
CA GLU A 56 4.72 18.67 6.85
C GLU A 56 5.89 18.40 7.81
N TYR A 57 7.05 19.00 7.52
CA TYR A 57 8.27 18.87 8.31
C TYR A 57 8.92 20.23 8.52
N VAL A 58 9.33 20.52 9.75
CA VAL A 58 10.37 21.50 10.03
C VAL A 58 11.71 20.82 9.87
N LEU A 59 12.60 21.44 9.11
CA LEU A 59 13.94 20.94 8.86
C LEU A 59 15.00 21.77 9.58
N GLU A 60 16.24 21.28 9.56
CA GLU A 60 17.39 21.87 10.24
C GLU A 60 17.73 23.30 9.81
N ASP A 61 17.19 23.78 8.69
CA ASP A 61 17.32 25.17 8.22
C ASP A 61 16.31 26.14 8.87
N GLY A 62 15.43 25.64 9.75
CA GLY A 62 14.40 26.44 10.43
C GLY A 62 13.17 26.75 9.56
N TYR A 63 13.03 26.07 8.41
CA TYR A 63 11.88 26.26 7.51
C TYR A 63 10.91 25.08 7.58
N LEU A 64 9.64 25.41 7.32
CA LEU A 64 8.56 24.45 7.14
C LEU A 64 8.49 23.99 5.67
N TYR A 65 8.41 22.68 5.49
CA TYR A 65 8.29 22.01 4.21
C TYR A 65 7.02 21.18 4.17
N LYS A 66 6.27 21.30 3.08
CA LYS A 66 5.17 20.38 2.76
C LYS A 66 5.73 19.08 2.19
N GLY A 67 5.22 17.96 2.67
CA GLY A 67 5.51 16.61 2.21
C GLY A 67 4.37 15.98 1.42
N ALA A 68 4.24 14.66 1.52
CA ALA A 68 3.17 13.91 0.86
C ALA A 68 1.82 14.12 1.57
N ASP A 69 0.77 14.38 0.78
CA ASP A 69 -0.59 14.59 1.29
C ASP A 69 -1.29 13.29 1.72
N TYR A 70 -0.83 12.13 1.23
CA TYR A 70 -1.46 10.84 1.47
C TYR A 70 -0.44 9.71 1.67
N ARG A 71 -0.93 8.61 2.25
CA ARG A 71 -0.20 7.35 2.41
C ARG A 71 -1.08 6.13 2.18
N VAL A 72 -0.43 5.00 1.90
CA VAL A 72 -1.02 3.66 1.84
C VAL A 72 -0.07 2.69 2.57
N ASN A 73 -0.59 1.83 3.43
CA ASN A 73 0.19 0.84 4.21
C ASN A 73 1.40 1.46 4.93
N GLY A 74 1.21 2.61 5.57
CA GLY A 74 2.27 3.33 6.30
C GLY A 74 3.36 3.95 5.41
N THR A 75 3.18 3.97 4.09
CA THR A 75 4.14 4.55 3.14
C THR A 75 3.52 5.74 2.41
N ASN A 76 4.23 6.87 2.41
CA ASN A 76 3.84 8.07 1.68
C ASN A 76 3.66 7.80 0.19
N ILE A 77 2.63 8.38 -0.41
CA ILE A 77 2.38 8.29 -1.85
C ILE A 77 2.46 9.67 -2.51
N VAL A 78 2.98 9.70 -3.74
CA VAL A 78 3.02 10.87 -4.60
C VAL A 78 2.44 10.51 -5.95
N LEU A 79 1.40 11.23 -6.38
CA LEU A 79 0.75 11.00 -7.66
C LEU A 79 1.61 11.58 -8.79
N THR A 80 1.70 10.85 -9.90
CA THR A 80 2.38 11.33 -11.11
C THR A 80 1.51 12.36 -11.84
N ASP A 81 0.21 12.15 -11.84
CA ASP A 81 -0.84 13.03 -12.31
C ASP A 81 -1.45 13.78 -11.12
N LYS A 82 -1.54 15.12 -11.18
CA LYS A 82 -2.11 15.98 -10.12
C LYS A 82 -3.64 15.82 -9.96
N LYS A 83 -4.17 14.61 -10.15
CA LYS A 83 -5.59 14.31 -9.98
C LYS A 83 -6.01 14.47 -8.52
N ASN A 84 -7.18 15.07 -8.32
CA ASN A 84 -7.80 15.14 -7.01
C ASN A 84 -8.33 13.74 -6.63
N ILE A 85 -7.74 13.14 -5.59
CA ILE A 85 -8.11 11.82 -5.07
C ILE A 85 -8.84 11.89 -3.71
N ASN A 86 -9.35 13.07 -3.33
CA ASN A 86 -10.03 13.25 -2.04
C ASN A 86 -11.21 12.29 -1.85
N ASN A 87 -11.94 11.97 -2.93
CA ASN A 87 -13.07 11.02 -2.91
C ASN A 87 -12.66 9.55 -2.64
N LEU A 88 -11.36 9.25 -2.66
CA LEU A 88 -10.79 7.93 -2.33
C LEU A 88 -10.30 7.86 -0.88
N ALA A 89 -10.18 8.98 -0.16
CA ALA A 89 -9.68 8.99 1.20
C ALA A 89 -10.57 8.13 2.13
N GLY A 90 -9.95 7.29 2.95
CA GLY A 90 -10.62 6.32 3.81
C GLY A 90 -11.12 5.06 3.10
N LYS A 91 -11.03 4.96 1.77
CA LYS A 91 -11.41 3.75 1.03
C LYS A 91 -10.23 2.83 0.82
N VAL A 92 -10.53 1.54 0.62
CA VAL A 92 -9.53 0.57 0.14
C VAL A 92 -9.25 0.88 -1.32
N VAL A 93 -7.98 1.13 -1.64
CA VAL A 93 -7.52 1.45 -2.98
C VAL A 93 -6.57 0.37 -3.48
N ILE A 94 -6.56 0.19 -4.80
CA ILE A 94 -5.47 -0.46 -5.51
C ILE A 94 -4.55 0.62 -6.07
N ILE A 95 -3.25 0.49 -5.83
CA ILE A 95 -2.24 1.37 -6.39
C ILE A 95 -1.25 0.59 -7.24
N TYR A 96 -0.89 1.17 -8.38
CA TYR A 96 0.25 0.79 -9.21
C TYR A 96 1.33 1.83 -9.03
N TYR A 97 2.54 1.42 -8.65
CA TYR A 97 3.55 2.35 -8.20
C TYR A 97 4.98 1.88 -8.46
N ASP A 98 5.89 2.86 -8.46
CA ASP A 98 7.32 2.65 -8.32
C ASP A 98 7.73 2.96 -6.89
N ILE A 99 8.62 2.15 -6.33
CA ILE A 99 9.31 2.52 -5.09
C ILE A 99 10.39 3.55 -5.43
N LYS A 100 10.35 4.69 -4.75
CA LYS A 100 11.40 5.70 -4.76
C LYS A 100 11.95 5.85 -3.36
N LYS A 101 13.19 6.31 -3.28
CA LYS A 101 13.87 6.66 -2.04
C LYS A 101 14.16 8.15 -2.07
N ASP A 102 14.39 8.72 -0.90
CA ASP A 102 14.72 10.13 -0.66
C ASP A 102 13.49 11.03 -0.74
N LEU A 103 12.82 11.20 0.40
CA LEU A 103 11.67 12.09 0.56
C LEU A 103 12.03 13.57 0.31
N ASN A 104 13.30 13.97 0.41
CA ASN A 104 13.69 15.36 0.15
C ASN A 104 13.29 15.84 -1.25
N LYS A 105 13.23 14.90 -2.21
CA LYS A 105 12.91 15.18 -3.62
C LYS A 105 11.45 15.60 -3.86
N ILE A 106 10.58 15.43 -2.87
CA ILE A 106 9.16 15.74 -2.99
C ILE A 106 8.74 16.88 -2.05
N LEU A 107 9.68 17.45 -1.29
CA LEU A 107 9.39 18.51 -0.34
C LEU A 107 9.23 19.85 -1.04
N GLU A 108 8.24 20.61 -0.61
CA GLU A 108 7.97 21.97 -1.08
C GLU A 108 8.16 22.95 0.08
N LYS A 109 9.09 23.90 -0.05
CA LYS A 109 9.37 24.91 0.98
C LYS A 109 8.18 25.87 1.10
N LYS A 110 7.62 26.02 2.31
CA LYS A 110 6.45 26.88 2.57
C LYS A 110 6.79 28.22 3.21
N GLY A 111 7.79 28.26 4.09
CA GLY A 111 8.16 29.48 4.81
C GLY A 111 8.90 29.18 6.10
N LYS A 112 9.17 30.22 6.91
CA LYS A 112 9.77 30.03 8.23
C LYS A 112 8.86 29.17 9.10
N ALA A 113 9.45 28.25 9.86
CA ALA A 113 8.70 27.41 10.78
C ALA A 113 8.10 28.24 11.93
N PRO A 114 6.88 27.93 12.40
CA PRO A 114 6.39 28.43 13.69
C PRO A 114 7.33 28.00 14.81
N LYS A 115 7.56 28.88 15.80
CA LYS A 115 8.56 28.69 16.87
C LYS A 115 8.37 27.37 17.64
N ASP A 116 7.12 27.02 17.92
CA ASP A 116 6.76 25.90 18.80
C ASP A 116 6.09 24.75 18.02
N TYR A 117 6.38 24.63 16.71
CA TYR A 117 5.72 23.65 15.85
C TYR A 117 5.99 22.22 16.32
N GLY A 118 4.96 21.49 16.73
CA GLY A 118 5.08 20.07 17.11
C GLY A 118 5.62 19.82 18.53
N GLU A 119 5.86 20.87 19.32
CA GLU A 119 6.39 20.75 20.68
C GLU A 119 5.43 19.98 21.60
N GLN A 120 4.15 20.38 21.62
CA GLN A 120 3.11 19.72 22.42
C GLN A 120 2.97 18.24 22.05
N GLU A 121 2.98 17.92 20.76
CA GLU A 121 2.89 16.53 20.31
C GLU A 121 4.13 15.70 20.69
N SER A 122 5.30 16.35 20.75
CA SER A 122 6.55 15.71 21.17
C SER A 122 6.62 15.46 22.68
N MET A 123 5.86 16.20 23.49
CA MET A 123 5.78 16.00 24.95
C MET A 123 4.91 14.78 25.35
N MET A 124 4.21 14.16 24.40
CA MET A 124 3.40 12.98 24.69
C MET A 124 4.28 11.78 25.05
N GLN A 125 3.89 11.00 26.07
CA GLN A 125 4.52 9.70 26.34
C GLN A 125 4.14 8.71 25.24
N MET A 126 5.03 8.56 24.26
CA MET A 126 4.81 7.74 23.08
C MET A 126 5.66 6.47 23.11
N ARG A 127 5.16 5.40 22.50
CA ARG A 127 5.98 4.23 22.17
C ARG A 127 6.69 4.45 20.84
N GLU A 128 7.85 3.83 20.66
CA GLU A 128 8.64 3.95 19.42
C GLU A 128 7.86 3.46 18.19
N ASP A 129 7.02 2.42 18.35
CA ASP A 129 6.20 1.89 17.26
C ASP A 129 5.04 2.82 16.85
N TRP A 130 4.77 3.89 17.61
CA TRP A 130 3.71 4.85 17.32
C TRP A 130 4.20 6.05 16.51
N VAL A 131 5.51 6.24 16.40
CA VAL A 131 6.11 7.40 15.73
C VAL A 131 6.71 7.03 14.38
N SER A 132 6.63 7.96 13.45
CA SER A 132 7.17 7.79 12.10
C SER A 132 8.68 7.68 12.13
N LYS A 133 9.25 6.82 11.27
CA LYS A 133 10.70 6.82 10.97
C LYS A 133 11.18 8.17 10.38
N GLU A 134 10.26 9.00 9.91
CA GLU A 134 10.54 10.34 9.37
C GLU A 134 10.89 11.34 10.47
N THR A 135 10.22 11.31 11.63
CA THR A 135 10.36 12.34 12.68
C THR A 135 10.86 11.77 14.01
N GLY A 136 10.61 10.48 14.28
CA GLY A 136 10.81 9.89 15.59
C GLY A 136 9.95 10.61 16.64
N PHE A 137 10.47 10.76 17.85
CA PHE A 137 9.79 11.44 18.96
C PHE A 137 9.69 12.96 18.83
N HIS A 138 10.43 13.58 17.89
CA HIS A 138 10.32 15.01 17.61
C HIS A 138 9.25 15.25 16.55
N ILE A 139 7.98 15.24 16.97
CA ILE A 139 6.84 15.28 16.06
C ILE A 139 6.87 16.55 15.21
N GLY A 140 6.75 16.38 13.89
CA GLY A 140 6.83 17.49 12.94
C GLY A 140 8.24 17.96 12.60
N HIS A 141 9.28 17.44 13.25
CA HIS A 141 10.69 17.81 12.96
C HIS A 141 11.46 16.65 12.33
N SER A 142 12.27 16.94 11.31
CA SER A 142 13.13 15.95 10.67
C SER A 142 14.45 16.56 10.23
N THR A 143 15.32 15.72 9.65
CA THR A 143 16.55 16.17 9.00
C THR A 143 16.60 15.70 7.56
N ARG A 144 17.28 16.44 6.68
CA ARG A 144 17.53 16.00 5.30
C ARG A 144 18.18 14.61 5.26
N LYS A 145 19.13 14.35 6.16
CA LYS A 145 19.82 13.05 6.28
C LYS A 145 18.83 11.91 6.57
N ARG A 146 17.89 12.12 7.48
CA ARG A 146 16.86 11.12 7.81
C ARG A 146 15.91 10.91 6.64
N LEU A 147 15.35 11.98 6.07
CA LEU A 147 14.40 11.89 4.95
C LEU A 147 15.01 11.26 3.70
N LYS A 148 16.33 11.36 3.51
CA LYS A 148 17.06 10.71 2.41
C LYS A 148 16.97 9.18 2.44
N THR A 149 16.79 8.57 3.61
CA THR A 149 16.72 7.12 3.75
C THR A 149 15.31 6.56 3.58
N ILE A 150 14.28 7.42 3.65
CA ILE A 150 12.88 7.00 3.62
C ILE A 150 12.41 6.74 2.20
N ASN A 151 11.67 5.64 2.04
CA ASN A 151 11.02 5.28 0.78
C ASN A 151 9.63 5.92 0.68
N TYR A 152 9.22 6.21 -0.54
CA TYR A 152 7.85 6.60 -0.88
C TYR A 152 7.41 5.92 -2.17
N PHE A 153 6.11 5.86 -2.39
CA PHE A 153 5.52 5.31 -3.60
C PHE A 153 5.23 6.42 -4.59
N LYS A 154 5.90 6.39 -5.74
CA LYS A 154 5.49 7.19 -6.89
C LYS A 154 4.38 6.46 -7.61
N VAL A 155 3.15 6.90 -7.41
CA VAL A 155 1.93 6.26 -7.90
C VAL A 155 1.69 6.67 -9.35
N ILE A 156 1.46 5.65 -10.18
CA ILE A 156 1.18 5.76 -11.61
C ILE A 156 -0.33 5.62 -11.85
N LYS A 157 -0.99 4.76 -11.09
CA LYS A 157 -2.44 4.59 -11.14
C LYS A 157 -2.99 4.26 -9.76
N ILE A 158 -4.12 4.86 -9.42
CA ILE A 158 -4.87 4.60 -8.19
C ILE A 158 -6.35 4.46 -8.53
N ALA A 159 -7.03 3.50 -7.91
CA ALA A 159 -8.47 3.32 -8.04
C ALA A 159 -9.06 2.73 -6.75
N HIS A 160 -10.35 2.95 -6.53
CA HIS A 160 -11.10 2.25 -5.48
C HIS A 160 -11.11 0.73 -5.75
N TYR A 161 -10.90 -0.07 -4.71
CA TYR A 161 -11.07 -1.53 -4.75
C TYR A 161 -12.39 -1.93 -4.07
N PRO A 162 -13.44 -2.27 -4.84
CA PRO A 162 -14.76 -2.59 -4.28
C PRO A 162 -14.85 -4.01 -3.71
N GLY A 163 -13.78 -4.81 -3.82
CA GLY A 163 -13.76 -6.20 -3.38
C GLY A 163 -13.62 -6.36 -1.87
N PHE A 164 -13.67 -5.30 -1.07
CA PHE A 164 -13.63 -5.38 0.39
C PHE A 164 -14.83 -4.69 1.00
N SER A 165 -15.51 -5.36 1.93
CA SER A 165 -16.57 -4.74 2.72
C SER A 165 -16.65 -5.33 4.12
N THR A 166 -17.21 -4.54 5.03
CA THR A 166 -17.47 -4.95 6.40
C THR A 166 -18.84 -4.54 6.87
N HIS A 167 -19.44 -5.38 7.70
CA HIS A 167 -20.72 -5.09 8.35
C HIS A 167 -20.61 -5.35 9.84
N GLU A 168 -20.91 -4.34 10.65
CA GLU A 168 -21.00 -4.49 12.09
C GLU A 168 -22.23 -5.32 12.48
N LYS A 169 -22.02 -6.31 13.33
CA LYS A 169 -23.05 -7.06 14.04
C LYS A 169 -22.96 -6.73 15.53
N LYS A 170 -23.89 -7.24 16.34
CA LYS A 170 -23.93 -7.00 17.80
C LYS A 170 -22.58 -7.27 18.46
N ASP A 171 -22.05 -8.48 18.30
CA ASP A 171 -20.84 -8.96 18.99
C ASP A 171 -19.65 -9.24 18.05
N SER A 172 -19.83 -9.01 16.75
CA SER A 172 -18.81 -9.32 15.73
C SER A 172 -18.83 -8.32 14.57
N TYR A 173 -17.84 -8.43 13.69
CA TYR A 173 -17.81 -7.83 12.37
C TYR A 173 -17.83 -8.94 11.32
N GLN A 174 -18.73 -8.83 10.34
CA GLN A 174 -18.67 -9.63 9.12
C GLN A 174 -17.68 -8.96 8.16
N VAL A 175 -16.62 -9.67 7.80
CA VAL A 175 -15.62 -9.22 6.83
C VAL A 175 -15.79 -10.00 5.54
N ASN A 176 -15.94 -9.30 4.42
CA ASN A 176 -16.07 -9.87 3.09
C ASN A 176 -14.91 -9.42 2.22
N PHE A 177 -14.34 -10.38 1.49
CA PHE A 177 -13.32 -10.13 0.50
C PHE A 177 -13.66 -10.87 -0.80
N THR A 178 -13.67 -10.17 -1.92
CA THR A 178 -13.87 -10.70 -3.27
C THR A 178 -12.63 -10.42 -4.07
N ASN A 179 -12.10 -11.42 -4.79
CA ASN A 179 -10.97 -11.26 -5.68
C ASN A 179 -11.41 -10.66 -7.02
N TYR A 180 -11.14 -9.37 -7.26
CA TYR A 180 -11.36 -8.73 -8.55
C TYR A 180 -10.10 -8.59 -9.41
N PHE A 181 -8.98 -9.19 -9.00
CA PHE A 181 -7.80 -9.27 -9.85
C PHE A 181 -8.04 -10.22 -11.03
N ASN A 182 -7.28 -10.02 -12.10
CA ASN A 182 -7.36 -10.89 -13.27
C ASN A 182 -6.80 -12.31 -13.04
N GLY A 183 -6.10 -12.53 -11.93
CA GLY A 183 -5.52 -13.83 -11.55
C GLY A 183 -6.05 -14.35 -10.21
N SER A 184 -5.59 -15.54 -9.81
CA SER A 184 -5.89 -16.09 -8.49
C SER A 184 -4.95 -15.53 -7.43
N ILE A 185 -5.50 -15.17 -6.27
CA ILE A 185 -4.70 -14.83 -5.09
C ILE A 185 -4.25 -16.13 -4.43
N THR A 186 -2.98 -16.22 -4.03
CA THR A 186 -2.43 -17.33 -3.25
C THR A 186 -2.06 -16.88 -1.84
N GLY A 187 -2.17 -17.81 -0.88
CA GLY A 187 -1.85 -17.55 0.52
C GLY A 187 -2.66 -16.40 1.13
N LEU A 188 -3.93 -16.28 0.76
CA LEU A 188 -4.81 -15.23 1.28
C LEU A 188 -5.12 -15.51 2.76
N GLU A 189 -4.90 -14.53 3.62
CA GLU A 189 -5.11 -14.66 5.05
C GLU A 189 -5.82 -13.41 5.61
N ILE A 190 -6.83 -13.64 6.44
CA ILE A 190 -7.45 -12.62 7.29
C ILE A 190 -6.99 -12.86 8.72
N THR A 191 -6.31 -11.88 9.27
CA THR A 191 -5.81 -11.87 10.65
C THR A 191 -6.50 -10.79 11.44
N ALA A 192 -7.06 -11.15 12.59
CA ALA A 192 -7.61 -10.22 13.54
C ALA A 192 -6.51 -9.70 14.47
N HIS A 193 -6.36 -8.39 14.55
CA HIS A 193 -5.45 -7.73 15.47
C HIS A 193 -6.26 -7.22 16.68
N TYR A 194 -5.94 -7.73 17.85
CA TYR A 194 -6.54 -7.33 19.11
C TYR A 194 -5.52 -6.59 19.98
N GLU A 195 -5.99 -5.58 20.72
CA GLU A 195 -5.20 -4.89 21.72
C GLU A 195 -5.91 -4.94 23.08
N GLY A 196 -5.12 -5.11 24.14
CA GLY A 196 -5.62 -5.10 25.52
C GLY A 196 -4.75 -5.90 26.46
N GLY A 197 -5.40 -6.53 27.45
CA GLY A 197 -4.74 -7.31 28.50
C GLY A 197 -4.58 -6.56 29.82
N THR A 198 -3.86 -7.18 30.76
CA THR A 198 -3.54 -6.60 32.07
C THR A 198 -2.27 -5.77 32.01
N GLY A 199 -2.33 -4.51 32.43
CA GLY A 199 -1.16 -3.62 32.46
C GLY A 199 -0.99 -2.86 31.16
N LYS A 200 0.25 -2.82 30.62
CA LYS A 200 0.53 -2.15 29.34
C LYS A 200 -0.22 -2.85 28.21
N PRO A 201 -0.86 -2.11 27.28
CA PRO A 201 -1.56 -2.71 26.15
C PRO A 201 -0.63 -3.62 25.35
N SER A 202 -1.03 -4.87 25.21
CA SER A 202 -0.33 -5.87 24.42
C SER A 202 -1.14 -6.21 23.18
N SER A 203 -0.43 -6.48 22.09
CA SER A 203 -1.03 -6.87 20.82
C SER A 203 -1.13 -8.39 20.72
N LYS A 204 -2.25 -8.88 20.17
CA LYS A 204 -2.46 -10.27 19.80
C LYS A 204 -2.99 -10.36 18.38
N HIS A 205 -2.30 -11.12 17.55
CA HIS A 205 -2.72 -11.41 16.17
C HIS A 205 -3.25 -12.84 16.08
N VAL A 206 -4.47 -12.99 15.56
CA VAL A 206 -5.13 -14.29 15.42
C VAL A 206 -5.53 -14.50 13.97
N SER A 207 -4.98 -15.54 13.34
CA SER A 207 -5.41 -15.97 12.02
C SER A 207 -6.86 -16.46 12.10
N VAL A 208 -7.77 -15.81 11.38
CA VAL A 208 -9.21 -16.15 11.42
C VAL A 208 -9.60 -17.00 10.22
N LYS A 209 -8.99 -16.72 9.06
CA LYS A 209 -9.23 -17.51 7.84
C LYS A 209 -8.00 -17.47 6.97
N LYS A 210 -7.63 -18.65 6.44
CA LYS A 210 -6.55 -18.81 5.47
C LYS A 210 -7.03 -19.62 4.28
N LEU A 211 -6.73 -19.15 3.08
CA LEU A 211 -7.00 -19.83 1.82
C LEU A 211 -5.70 -20.02 1.05
N LYS A 212 -5.42 -21.25 0.63
CA LYS A 212 -4.27 -21.55 -0.23
C LYS A 212 -4.37 -20.78 -1.55
N ARG A 213 -5.58 -20.72 -2.12
CA ARG A 213 -5.88 -20.04 -3.38
C ARG A 213 -7.31 -19.50 -3.39
N LEU A 214 -7.50 -18.31 -3.94
CA LEU A 214 -8.80 -17.70 -4.25
C LEU A 214 -8.81 -17.31 -5.73
N ALA A 215 -9.62 -17.99 -6.54
CA ALA A 215 -9.73 -17.73 -7.98
C ALA A 215 -10.29 -16.32 -8.26
N LYS A 216 -10.18 -15.85 -9.51
CA LYS A 216 -10.84 -14.61 -9.96
C LYS A 216 -12.35 -14.71 -9.72
N GLY A 217 -12.94 -13.65 -9.17
CA GLY A 217 -14.35 -13.61 -8.76
C GLY A 217 -14.66 -14.40 -7.49
N GLY A 218 -13.71 -15.16 -6.95
CA GLY A 218 -13.86 -15.90 -5.72
C GLY A 218 -14.13 -14.98 -4.53
N LYS A 219 -14.97 -15.45 -3.61
CA LYS A 219 -15.39 -14.73 -2.40
C LYS A 219 -14.90 -15.45 -1.15
N MET A 220 -14.60 -14.68 -0.12
CA MET A 220 -14.29 -15.13 1.23
C MET A 220 -15.07 -14.27 2.20
N SER A 221 -15.68 -14.90 3.19
CA SER A 221 -16.43 -14.21 4.23
C SER A 221 -16.10 -14.83 5.58
N VAL A 222 -15.89 -13.99 6.60
CA VAL A 222 -15.55 -14.44 7.94
C VAL A 222 -16.17 -13.50 8.99
N SER A 223 -16.69 -14.08 10.08
CA SER A 223 -17.16 -13.32 11.24
C SER A 223 -16.02 -13.24 12.26
N ILE A 224 -15.66 -12.02 12.66
CA ILE A 224 -14.59 -11.74 13.63
C ILE A 224 -15.21 -11.12 14.87
N ASN A 225 -15.01 -11.73 16.03
CA ASN A 225 -15.57 -11.23 17.29
C ASN A 225 -14.94 -9.90 17.71
N LYS A 226 -15.72 -9.02 18.34
CA LYS A 226 -15.21 -7.75 18.89
C LYS A 226 -14.26 -7.96 20.07
N LEU A 227 -14.34 -9.11 20.74
CA LEU A 227 -13.51 -9.52 21.86
C LEU A 227 -12.77 -10.83 21.55
N LEU A 228 -11.51 -10.91 21.96
CA LEU A 228 -10.76 -12.15 21.95
C LEU A 228 -11.22 -12.98 23.16
N ASN A 229 -11.86 -14.13 22.91
CA ASN A 229 -12.51 -15.03 23.89
C ASN A 229 -13.82 -14.47 24.50
N PRO A 230 -14.88 -14.28 23.69
CA PRO A 230 -16.18 -13.86 24.20
C PRO A 230 -16.73 -14.89 25.21
N GLY A 231 -17.37 -14.42 26.29
CA GLY A 231 -18.00 -15.28 27.31
C GLY A 231 -17.13 -15.60 28.54
N THR A 232 -15.82 -15.32 28.50
CA THR A 232 -15.00 -15.39 29.72
C THR A 232 -15.33 -14.22 30.67
N LYS A 233 -15.50 -14.48 31.97
CA LYS A 233 -15.70 -13.46 33.02
C LYS A 233 -14.40 -12.65 33.28
N ILE A 234 -13.84 -12.06 32.24
CA ILE A 234 -12.71 -11.14 32.35
C ILE A 234 -13.27 -9.76 32.68
N LYS A 235 -12.76 -9.10 33.73
CA LYS A 235 -13.13 -7.70 34.02
C LYS A 235 -12.96 -6.88 32.74
N ARG A 236 -13.98 -6.10 32.33
CA ARG A 236 -13.99 -5.32 31.07
C ARG A 236 -12.71 -4.52 30.79
N LYS A 237 -11.99 -4.07 31.84
CA LYS A 237 -10.71 -3.33 31.74
C LYS A 237 -9.52 -4.18 31.27
N ARG A 238 -9.63 -5.51 31.25
CA ARG A 238 -8.56 -6.46 30.90
C ARG A 238 -8.81 -7.21 29.59
N ALA A 239 -9.94 -6.94 28.94
CA ALA A 239 -10.34 -7.65 27.73
C ALA A 239 -9.53 -7.15 26.52
N TYR A 240 -9.16 -8.09 25.65
CA TYR A 240 -8.59 -7.79 24.34
C TYR A 240 -9.71 -7.43 23.39
N ARG A 241 -9.69 -6.20 22.90
CA ARG A 241 -10.66 -5.69 21.94
C ARG A 241 -10.04 -5.76 20.56
N LEU A 242 -10.84 -6.11 19.56
CA LEU A 242 -10.39 -6.01 18.19
C LEU A 242 -9.96 -4.54 18.00
N ASN A 243 -8.82 -4.34 17.36
CA ASN A 243 -8.29 -3.03 16.96
C ASN A 243 -8.37 -2.85 15.44
N SER A 244 -8.01 -3.90 14.70
CA SER A 244 -7.99 -3.88 13.24
C SER A 244 -8.07 -5.27 12.62
N VAL A 245 -8.30 -5.31 11.30
CA VAL A 245 -8.33 -6.52 10.49
C VAL A 245 -7.27 -6.41 9.40
N ILE A 246 -6.34 -7.35 9.40
CA ILE A 246 -5.24 -7.43 8.47
C ILE A 246 -5.59 -8.41 7.37
N ILE A 247 -5.41 -8.00 6.12
CA ILE A 247 -5.58 -8.85 4.94
C ILE A 247 -4.26 -8.92 4.20
N SER A 248 -3.77 -10.13 3.97
CA SER A 248 -2.54 -10.38 3.23
C SER A 248 -2.72 -11.45 2.17
N GLY A 249 -1.99 -11.35 1.07
CA GLY A 249 -2.02 -12.33 0.00
C GLY A 249 -1.11 -11.97 -1.18
N LYS A 250 -0.99 -12.90 -2.12
CA LYS A 250 -0.19 -12.74 -3.34
C LYS A 250 -1.09 -12.88 -4.57
N ALA A 251 -1.36 -11.78 -5.27
CA ALA A 251 -2.19 -11.80 -6.47
C ALA A 251 -1.43 -12.35 -7.70
N THR A 252 -0.11 -12.12 -7.76
CA THR A 252 0.81 -12.70 -8.75
C THR A 252 2.16 -12.97 -8.09
N TYR A 253 3.13 -13.55 -8.81
CA TYR A 253 4.49 -13.78 -8.30
C TYR A 253 5.17 -12.49 -7.78
N ARG A 254 4.78 -11.31 -8.29
CA ARG A 254 5.38 -10.02 -7.91
C ARG A 254 4.44 -9.14 -7.07
N ASP A 255 3.13 -9.37 -7.17
CA ASP A 255 2.13 -8.53 -6.52
C ASP A 255 1.72 -9.12 -5.16
N HIS A 256 2.39 -8.61 -4.13
CA HIS A 256 2.08 -8.91 -2.74
C HIS A 256 1.30 -7.73 -2.19
N PHE A 257 0.21 -8.01 -1.49
CA PHE A 257 -0.48 -7.00 -0.71
C PHE A 257 -0.57 -7.45 0.75
N HIS A 258 -0.42 -6.47 1.62
CA HIS A 258 -0.64 -6.57 3.05
C HIS A 258 -1.21 -5.23 3.46
N PHE A 259 -2.43 -5.21 3.99
CA PHE A 259 -3.01 -3.99 4.50
C PHE A 259 -3.77 -4.23 5.79
N ASP A 260 -3.58 -3.30 6.71
CA ASP A 260 -4.24 -3.26 7.99
C ASP A 260 -5.45 -2.32 7.90
N VAL A 261 -6.62 -2.83 8.27
CA VAL A 261 -7.89 -2.11 8.22
C VAL A 261 -8.35 -1.80 9.64
N PRO A 262 -8.15 -0.55 10.12
CA PRO A 262 -8.60 -0.15 11.45
C PRO A 262 -10.12 -0.24 11.61
N ILE A 263 -10.57 -0.59 12.82
CA ILE A 263 -12.01 -0.73 13.09
C ILE A 263 -12.80 0.56 12.97
N TRP A 264 -12.17 1.72 13.16
CA TRP A 264 -12.88 2.99 12.98
C TRP A 264 -13.39 3.19 11.54
N LEU A 265 -12.91 2.41 10.56
CA LEU A 265 -13.48 2.34 9.22
C LEU A 265 -14.74 1.46 9.13
N PHE A 266 -14.99 0.59 10.12
CA PHE A 266 -16.14 -0.30 10.20
C PHE A 266 -17.30 0.30 11.01
N VAL A 267 -16.96 1.14 11.97
CA VAL A 267 -17.95 1.81 12.83
C VAL A 267 -18.58 2.93 11.99
N LYS A 268 -19.83 2.73 11.54
CA LYS A 268 -20.63 3.84 11.05
C LYS A 268 -20.78 4.84 12.20
N ARG A 269 -20.15 6.01 12.10
CA ARG A 269 -20.55 7.15 12.90
C ARG A 269 -21.98 7.49 12.48
N LYS A 270 -22.95 7.18 13.34
CA LYS A 270 -24.28 7.76 13.27
C LYS A 270 -24.18 9.24 13.61
#